data_AF-A0A164I603-F1
#
_entry.id   AF-A0A164I603-F1
#
_cell.length_a   1.000
_cell.length_b   1.000
_cell.length_c   1.000
_cell.angle_alpha   90.00
_cell.angle_beta   90.00
_cell.angle_gamma   90.00
#
_symmetry.space_group_name_H-M   'P 1'
#
loop_
_entity.id
_entity.type
_entity.pdbx_description
1 polymer ?
#
loop_
_entity_poly.entity_id
_entity_poly.type
_entity_poly.pdbx_seq_one_letter_code
_entity_poly.pdbx_strand_id
1 'polypeptide(L)'
;LSNEKYRGIRLQLAASLLKIQANNPEQEEAEEEVAVEYNGSNLEIGFNVSYLLDVLGVMTTDQVRLILSDSNSSALLQEADNDDSAYVVMPMRL
;
A
#
# COMPACT_ATOMS: atom_id res chain seq x y z
N LEU A 1 -18.04 1.37 -13.37
CA LEU A 1 -18.74 0.15 -12.89
C LEU A 1 -17.64 -0.82 -12.51
N SER A 2 -17.29 -0.88 -11.23
CA SER A 2 -16.05 -1.48 -10.74
C SER A 2 -15.96 -2.96 -11.09
N ASN A 3 -14.97 -3.34 -11.89
CA ASN A 3 -14.72 -4.73 -12.25
C ASN A 3 -14.15 -5.45 -11.01
N GLU A 4 -15.01 -6.20 -10.30
CA GLU A 4 -14.73 -6.85 -9.00
C GLU A 4 -13.65 -7.94 -9.05
N LYS A 5 -13.02 -8.20 -10.20
CA LYS A 5 -12.13 -9.35 -10.38
C LYS A 5 -10.68 -9.13 -10.00
N TYR A 6 -10.16 -7.89 -10.03
CA TYR A 6 -8.76 -7.60 -9.70
C TYR A 6 -8.63 -6.25 -9.01
N ARG A 7 -8.60 -6.27 -7.67
CA ARG A 7 -8.34 -5.10 -6.81
C ARG A 7 -6.86 -4.97 -6.46
N GLY A 8 -5.98 -5.42 -7.34
CA GLY A 8 -4.54 -5.41 -7.15
C GLY A 8 -3.98 -4.02 -7.42
N ILE A 9 -3.20 -3.49 -6.49
CA ILE A 9 -2.39 -2.30 -6.70
C ILE A 9 -0.92 -2.61 -6.48
N ARG A 10 -0.07 -2.02 -7.30
CA ARG A 10 1.38 -2.10 -7.20
C ARG A 10 1.88 -0.84 -6.50
N LEU A 11 2.54 -1.02 -5.37
CA LEU A 11 3.25 0.04 -4.66
C LEU A 11 4.72 -0.02 -5.07
N GLN A 12 5.25 1.11 -5.50
CA GLN A 12 6.66 1.30 -5.83
C GLN A 12 7.21 2.38 -4.92
N LEU A 13 8.02 1.99 -3.94
CA LEU A 13 8.74 2.90 -3.07
C LEU A 13 10.09 3.25 -3.68
N ALA A 14 10.38 4.54 -3.70
CA ALA A 14 11.67 5.14 -4.01
C ALA A 14 11.96 6.25 -2.99
N ALA A 15 13.16 6.84 -3.04
CA ALA A 15 13.56 7.90 -2.10
C ALA A 15 12.50 9.02 -2.07
N SER A 16 11.87 9.19 -0.91
CA SER A 16 10.80 10.15 -0.63
C SER A 16 9.52 10.05 -1.50
N LEU A 17 9.34 8.96 -2.25
CA LEU A 17 8.25 8.81 -3.20
C LEU A 17 7.61 7.43 -3.10
N LEU A 18 6.29 7.41 -3.02
CA LEU A 18 5.47 6.22 -3.19
C LEU A 18 4.63 6.39 -4.46
N LYS A 19 4.87 5.53 -5.43
CA LYS A 19 4.06 5.44 -6.64
C LYS A 19 3.09 4.27 -6.51
N ILE A 20 1.82 4.53 -6.81
CA ILE A 20 0.72 3.57 -6.74
C ILE A 20 0.20 3.37 -8.16
N GLN A 21 0.24 2.13 -8.64
CA GLN A 21 -0.27 1.77 -9.96
C GLN A 21 -1.40 0.75 -9.83
N ALA A 22 -2.50 0.99 -10.52
CA ALA A 22 -3.61 0.05 -10.65
C ALA A 22 -3.87 -0.24 -12.13
N ASN A 23 -4.10 -1.50 -12.46
CA ASN A 23 -4.49 -1.91 -13.81
C ASN A 23 -5.86 -2.59 -13.76
N ASN A 24 -6.75 -2.23 -14.66
CA ASN A 24 -7.99 -2.97 -14.85
C ASN A 24 -7.91 -3.91 -16.08
N PRO A 25 -8.74 -4.96 -16.14
CA PRO A 25 -8.79 -5.88 -17.29
C PRO A 25 -9.18 -5.21 -18.61
N GLU A 26 -9.77 -4.02 -18.55
CA GLU A 26 -10.18 -3.19 -19.69
C GLU A 26 -9.02 -2.32 -20.22
N GLN A 27 -7.79 -2.57 -19.73
CA GLN A 27 -6.55 -1.85 -20.05
C GLN A 27 -6.54 -0.38 -19.63
N GLU A 28 -7.39 0.01 -18.67
CA GLU A 28 -7.24 1.31 -18.01
C GLU A 28 -6.15 1.20 -16.94
N GLU A 29 -5.20 2.11 -17.01
CA GLU A 29 -4.13 2.26 -16.04
C GLU A 29 -4.40 3.52 -15.22
N ALA A 30 -4.34 3.39 -13.89
CA ALA A 30 -4.31 4.51 -12.97
C ALA A 30 -2.95 4.56 -12.29
N GLU A 31 -2.37 5.75 -12.24
CA GLU A 31 -1.08 5.99 -11.61
C GLU A 31 -1.21 7.23 -10.71
N GLU A 32 -0.72 7.10 -9.49
CA GLU A 32 -0.70 8.18 -8.51
C GLU A 32 0.65 8.21 -7.78
N GLU A 33 1.13 9.41 -7.51
CA GLU A 33 2.40 9.64 -6.82
C GLU A 33 2.15 10.40 -5.52
N VAL A 34 2.65 9.84 -4.42
CA VAL A 34 2.47 10.36 -3.06
C VAL A 34 3.85 10.59 -2.45
N ALA A 35 4.05 11.78 -1.87
CA ALA A 35 5.26 12.08 -1.11
C ALA A 35 5.24 11.32 0.23
N VAL A 36 6.34 10.65 0.55
CA VAL A 36 6.46 9.84 1.78
C VAL A 36 7.81 10.05 2.45
N GLU A 37 7.90 9.76 3.74
CA GLU A 37 9.17 9.74 4.46
C GLU A 37 9.85 8.37 4.33
N TYR A 38 10.51 8.14 3.19
CA TYR A 38 11.19 6.87 2.88
C TYR A 38 12.64 7.07 2.44
N ASN A 39 13.57 6.44 3.17
CA ASN A 39 15.02 6.48 2.91
C ASN A 39 15.62 5.09 2.64
N GLY A 40 14.79 4.07 2.37
CA GLY A 40 15.22 2.72 2.07
C GLY A 40 15.60 2.51 0.60
N SER A 41 15.99 1.28 0.26
CA SER A 41 16.21 0.85 -1.12
C SER A 41 14.89 0.74 -1.88
N ASN A 42 14.90 0.95 -3.19
CA ASN A 42 13.68 0.81 -4.00
C ASN A 42 13.00 -0.55 -3.76
N LEU A 43 11.69 -0.51 -3.56
CA LEU A 43 10.87 -1.69 -3.25
C LEU A 43 9.61 -1.66 -4.11
N GLU A 44 9.30 -2.79 -4.73
CA GLU A 44 8.03 -3.01 -5.44
C GLU A 44 7.25 -4.13 -4.77
N ILE A 45 5.99 -3.88 -4.43
CA ILE A 45 5.14 -4.84 -3.73
C ILE A 45 3.68 -4.69 -4.16
N GLY A 46 2.99 -5.81 -4.34
CA GLY A 46 1.58 -5.84 -4.72
C GLY A 46 0.67 -6.02 -3.51
N PHE A 47 -0.45 -5.31 -3.47
CA PHE A 47 -1.47 -5.45 -2.44
C PHE A 47 -2.88 -5.48 -3.01
N ASN A 48 -3.81 -6.02 -2.24
CA ASN A 48 -5.23 -5.76 -2.47
C ASN A 48 -5.56 -4.37 -1.91
N VAL A 49 -6.00 -3.44 -2.77
CA VAL A 49 -6.34 -2.08 -2.34
C VAL A 49 -7.46 -2.06 -1.29
N SER A 50 -8.39 -3.01 -1.33
CA SER A 50 -9.46 -3.06 -0.34
C SER A 50 -8.93 -3.33 1.06
N TYR A 51 -7.93 -4.21 1.22
CA TYR A 51 -7.36 -4.47 2.53
C TYR A 51 -6.62 -3.25 3.09
N LEU A 52 -5.93 -2.50 2.24
CA LEU A 52 -5.29 -1.25 2.66
C LEU A 52 -6.34 -0.21 3.06
N LEU A 53 -7.40 -0.04 2.26
CA LEU A 53 -8.48 0.89 2.57
C LEU A 53 -9.24 0.51 3.85
N ASP A 54 -9.48 -0.77 4.09
CA ASP A 54 -10.14 -1.26 5.31
C ASP A 54 -9.32 -0.93 6.55
N VAL A 55 -7.99 -1.08 6.49
CA VAL A 55 -7.08 -0.74 7.59
C VAL A 55 -6.96 0.77 7.76
N LEU A 56 -6.80 1.53 6.67
CA LEU A 56 -6.72 2.99 6.74
C LEU A 56 -8.03 3.62 7.24
N GLY A 57 -9.19 3.01 6.95
CA GLY A 57 -10.49 3.51 7.35
C GLY A 57 -10.79 3.39 8.85
N VAL A 58 -10.03 2.58 9.60
CA VAL A 58 -10.16 2.46 11.05
C VAL A 58 -9.10 3.26 11.83
N MET A 59 -8.13 3.81 11.13
CA MET A 59 -7.12 4.69 11.73
C MET A 59 -7.72 6.06 12.03
N THR A 60 -7.31 6.62 13.15
CA THR A 60 -7.78 7.89 13.72
C THR A 60 -6.77 9.02 13.60
N THR A 61 -5.55 8.69 13.20
CA THR A 61 -4.43 9.61 13.02
C THR A 61 -4.28 10.04 11.55
N ASP A 62 -3.74 11.24 11.33
CA ASP A 62 -3.47 11.77 9.99
C ASP A 62 -2.24 11.12 9.33
N GLN A 63 -1.38 10.48 10.13
CA GLN A 63 -0.16 9.84 9.67
C GLN A 63 -0.14 8.36 10.02
N VAL A 64 0.26 7.54 9.05
CA VAL A 64 0.32 6.09 9.16
C VAL A 64 1.74 5.64 8.86
N ARG A 65 2.26 4.72 9.68
CA ARG A 65 3.56 4.09 9.45
C ARG A 65 3.36 2.77 8.73
N LEU A 66 3.95 2.66 7.54
CA LEU A 66 3.97 1.44 6.75
C LEU A 66 5.35 0.78 6.86
N ILE A 67 5.42 -0.37 7.53
CA ILE A 67 6.65 -1.13 7.76
C ILE A 67 6.70 -2.28 6.77
N LEU A 68 7.74 -2.30 5.94
CA LEU A 68 7.93 -3.22 4.83
C LEU A 68 9.33 -3.83 4.92
N SER A 69 9.44 -5.13 4.63
CA SER A 69 10.72 -5.85 4.60
C SER A 69 11.16 -6.14 3.16
N ASP A 70 10.39 -6.95 2.44
CA ASP A 70 10.64 -7.32 1.05
C ASP A 70 9.31 -7.55 0.32
N SER A 71 9.37 -7.80 -1.00
CA SER A 71 8.20 -7.93 -1.87
C SER A 71 7.31 -9.15 -1.59
N ASN A 72 7.78 -10.11 -0.78
CA ASN A 72 7.04 -11.33 -0.43
C ASN A 72 6.61 -11.34 1.05
N SER A 73 7.07 -10.36 1.82
CA SER A 73 6.78 -10.22 3.24
C SER A 73 5.51 -9.41 3.47
N SER A 74 4.82 -9.70 4.56
CA SER A 74 3.67 -8.93 5.02
C SER A 74 4.05 -7.48 5.30
N ALA A 75 3.15 -6.55 4.96
CA ALA A 75 3.21 -5.18 5.46
C ALA A 75 2.61 -5.12 6.86
N LEU A 76 3.27 -4.38 7.74
CA LEU A 76 2.72 -3.97 9.02
C LEU A 76 2.33 -2.50 8.95
N LEU A 77 1.09 -2.20 9.31
CA LEU A 77 0.52 -0.86 9.35
C LEU A 77 0.22 -0.49 10.80
N GLN A 78 0.63 0.71 11.20
CA GLN A 78 0.42 1.26 12.54
C GLN A 78 0.13 2.76 12.43
N GLU A 79 -0.54 3.30 13.45
CA GLU A 79 -0.68 4.75 13.59
C GLU A 79 0.68 5.38 13.91
N ALA A 80 0.95 6.60 13.45
CA ALA A 80 2.25 7.22 13.67
C ALA A 80 2.51 7.55 15.16
N ASP A 81 1.44 7.90 15.88
CA ASP A 81 1.48 8.45 17.23
C ASP A 81 1.17 7.43 18.34
N ASN A 82 0.74 6.21 17.99
CA ASN A 82 0.53 5.14 18.96
C ASN A 82 0.86 3.76 18.36
N ASP A 83 1.30 2.84 19.22
CA ASP A 83 1.58 1.44 18.88
C ASP A 83 0.48 0.50 19.41
N ASP A 84 -0.67 1.04 19.82
CA ASP A 84 -1.74 0.27 20.45
C ASP A 84 -2.45 -0.66 19.46
N SER A 85 -2.43 -0.28 18.18
CA SER A 85 -3.03 -1.04 17.07
C SER A 85 -2.02 -1.36 15.99
N ALA A 86 -1.97 -2.63 15.60
CA ALA A 86 -1.06 -3.17 14.59
C ALA A 86 -1.85 -4.03 13.60
N TYR A 87 -1.78 -3.69 12.32
CA TYR A 87 -2.51 -4.37 11.25
C TYR A 87 -1.54 -5.02 10.28
N VAL A 88 -1.77 -6.27 9.94
CA VAL A 88 -0.92 -7.03 9.02
C VAL A 88 -1.66 -7.27 7.73
N VAL A 89 -1.08 -6.86 6.61
CA VAL A 89 -1.62 -7.09 5.27
C VAL A 89 -0.66 -7.95 4.47
N MET A 90 -1.17 -9.05 3.91
CA MET A 90 -0.38 -9.96 3.09
C MET A 90 -0.23 -9.41 1.67
N PRO A 91 0.97 -9.51 1.07
CA PRO A 91 1.16 -9.10 -0.32
C PRO A 91 0.46 -10.06 -1.28
N MET A 92 0.15 -9.53 -2.45
CA MET A 92 -0.29 -10.30 -3.61
C MET A 92 0.83 -10.38 -4.63
N ARG A 93 0.93 -11.52 -5.32
CA ARG A 93 1.71 -11.59 -6.56
C ARG A 93 0.90 -10.94 -7.68
N LEU A 94 1.42 -9.84 -8.22
CA LEU A 94 0.89 -9.11 -9.38
C LEU A 94 1.71 -9.40 -10.63
#